data_AF-A0A7S2P562-F1
#
_entry.id   AF-A0A7S2P562-F1
#
_cell.length_a   1.000
_cell.length_b   1.000
_cell.length_c   1.000
_cell.angle_alpha   90.00
_cell.angle_beta   90.00
_cell.angle_gamma   90.00
#
_symmetry.space_group_name_H-M   'P 1'
#
loop_
_entity.id
_entity.type
_entity.pdbx_description
1 polymer ?
#
loop_
_entity_poly.entity_id
_entity_poly.type
_entity_poly.pdbx_seq_one_letter_code
_entity_poly.pdbx_strand_id
1 'polypeptide(L)'
;GLGMNSNEANECDLDVLSIRPWTMSSLVAQSYVNKSNNMVLVGDAAHAFPPAGGFGMNTGLQDSHNLAWRLALLLRSSNHHMASSVLTKYESDRKPIATQNAALSVRNYNRTLRIAKACYLDAQHPELLTTVLGSLSLLPLETRQGMFRRLVHVAMMPLASLTSLNSSLHANHIERNVQSILESGGSLPLVFPKYEIGFSYEHGAQSKKEDASNDTKGYYPRMRVGYRLPHIILEVWNSSISHARDGWSVLETTSHEAEDPSDSLFITLTDISSQLRKVLSYDTPVFTLLVLGALTASSLTSIRQAIDKVSNKMNTPLIMANILPEAPSDEDNVSENIITLIDSQRVIWKLMSEESSDTADNPCNAMVIVRPDGHISSVEF
;
A
#
# COMPACT_ATOMS: atom_id res chain seq x y z
N GLY A 1 -0.66 -35.60 -33.01
CA GLY A 1 -0.01 -36.92 -33.04
C GLY A 1 1.19 -36.94 -32.11
N LEU A 2 0.93 -37.12 -30.82
CA LEU A 2 1.87 -37.70 -29.86
C LEU A 2 1.21 -39.03 -29.49
N GLY A 3 1.85 -40.15 -29.86
CA GLY A 3 1.34 -41.48 -29.56
C GLY A 3 1.60 -41.80 -28.09
N MET A 4 0.55 -41.76 -27.29
CA MET A 4 0.45 -42.48 -26.02
C MET A 4 -0.61 -43.56 -26.20
N ASN A 5 -0.34 -44.74 -25.62
CA ASN A 5 -1.19 -45.92 -25.69
C ASN A 5 -2.62 -45.59 -25.23
N SER A 6 -3.58 -46.16 -25.95
CA SER A 6 -5.00 -45.81 -25.95
C SER A 6 -5.80 -46.48 -24.83
N ASN A 7 -5.34 -46.47 -23.58
CA ASN A 7 -6.16 -46.84 -22.41
C ASN A 7 -5.57 -46.19 -21.15
N GLU A 8 -6.39 -45.45 -20.40
CA GLU A 8 -6.11 -44.78 -19.11
C GLU A 8 -5.50 -43.36 -19.13
N ALA A 9 -5.98 -42.48 -20.01
CA ALA A 9 -5.97 -41.05 -19.69
C ALA A 9 -7.39 -40.67 -19.29
N ASN A 10 -7.63 -40.42 -17.99
CA ASN A 10 -8.79 -39.64 -17.56
C ASN A 10 -8.73 -38.31 -18.32
N GLU A 11 -9.60 -38.13 -19.30
CA GLU A 11 -9.89 -36.84 -19.91
C GLU A 11 -10.44 -35.95 -18.78
N CYS A 12 -9.58 -35.18 -18.14
CA CYS A 12 -10.05 -34.01 -17.41
C CYS A 12 -10.63 -33.06 -18.45
N ASP A 13 -11.95 -33.11 -18.64
CA ASP A 13 -12.68 -32.15 -19.46
C ASP A 13 -12.38 -30.73 -18.96
N LEU A 14 -11.63 -29.97 -19.76
CA LEU A 14 -11.29 -28.58 -19.49
C LEU A 14 -12.44 -27.69 -20.00
N ASP A 15 -13.22 -27.11 -19.09
CA ASP A 15 -14.21 -26.09 -19.43
C ASP A 15 -13.56 -24.70 -19.50
N VAL A 16 -13.37 -24.19 -20.72
CA VAL A 16 -12.76 -22.88 -20.95
C VAL A 16 -13.83 -21.79 -20.80
N LEU A 17 -13.84 -21.12 -19.65
CA LEU A 17 -14.81 -20.06 -19.35
C LEU A 17 -14.62 -18.80 -20.20
N SER A 18 -13.37 -18.34 -20.37
CA SER A 18 -13.09 -17.15 -21.18
C SER A 18 -11.62 -17.02 -21.59
N ILE A 19 -11.38 -16.34 -22.72
CA ILE A 19 -10.06 -15.94 -23.21
C ILE A 19 -10.11 -14.44 -23.48
N ARG A 20 -9.25 -13.67 -22.79
CA ARG A 20 -9.20 -12.21 -22.94
C ARG A 20 -7.77 -11.75 -23.19
N PRO A 21 -7.45 -11.21 -24.37
CA PRO A 21 -6.13 -10.64 -24.61
C PRO A 21 -5.97 -9.35 -23.79
N TRP A 22 -4.79 -9.15 -23.22
CA TRP A 22 -4.42 -7.94 -22.49
C TRP A 22 -3.03 -7.48 -22.94
N THR A 23 -2.88 -6.17 -23.16
CA THR A 23 -1.61 -5.57 -23.57
C THR A 23 -0.92 -4.93 -22.38
N MET A 24 0.26 -5.45 -22.05
CA MET A 24 1.08 -4.91 -20.98
C MET A 24 1.58 -3.51 -21.31
N SER A 25 1.41 -2.58 -20.37
CA SER A 25 1.86 -1.18 -20.48
C SER A 25 2.46 -0.70 -19.17
N SER A 26 3.39 0.25 -19.24
CA SER A 26 3.92 0.99 -18.10
C SER A 26 3.79 2.48 -18.39
N LEU A 27 2.67 3.07 -17.99
CA LEU A 27 2.29 4.45 -18.33
C LEU A 27 1.85 5.20 -17.07
N VAL A 28 2.19 6.48 -16.97
CA VAL A 28 1.68 7.39 -15.94
C VAL A 28 1.31 8.70 -16.62
N ALA A 29 0.09 9.18 -16.36
CA ALA A 29 -0.41 10.42 -16.94
C ALA A 29 0.50 11.61 -16.57
N GLN A 30 0.72 12.51 -17.54
CA GLN A 30 1.55 13.70 -17.33
C GLN A 30 0.95 14.63 -16.27
N SER A 31 -0.37 14.66 -16.14
CA SER A 31 -1.08 15.38 -15.09
C SER A 31 -2.33 14.59 -14.72
N TYR A 32 -2.69 14.63 -13.44
CA TYR A 32 -3.88 13.97 -12.90
C TYR A 32 -5.06 14.94 -12.87
N VAL A 33 -4.82 16.24 -12.85
CA VAL A 33 -5.86 17.27 -12.73
C VAL A 33 -5.77 18.21 -13.92
N ASN A 34 -6.90 18.47 -14.59
CA ASN A 34 -6.90 19.39 -15.71
C ASN A 34 -6.71 20.86 -15.25
N LYS A 35 -6.35 21.75 -16.18
CA LYS A 35 -6.13 23.19 -15.87
C LYS A 35 -7.33 23.89 -15.24
N SER A 36 -8.55 23.41 -15.53
CA SER A 36 -9.80 23.96 -15.00
C SER A 36 -10.20 23.39 -13.63
N ASN A 37 -9.41 22.46 -13.06
CA ASN A 37 -9.64 21.83 -11.75
C ASN A 37 -11.04 21.20 -11.59
N ASN A 38 -11.61 20.66 -12.67
CA ASN A 38 -12.93 20.03 -12.68
C ASN A 38 -12.92 18.60 -13.25
N MET A 39 -11.74 18.08 -13.57
CA MET A 39 -11.53 16.71 -14.01
C MET A 39 -10.29 16.16 -13.33
N VAL A 40 -10.42 14.94 -12.79
CA VAL A 40 -9.36 14.25 -12.04
C VAL A 40 -9.26 12.81 -12.53
N LEU A 41 -8.04 12.35 -12.81
CA LEU A 41 -7.74 10.97 -13.17
C LEU A 41 -7.44 10.12 -11.93
N VAL A 42 -7.87 8.85 -11.98
CA VAL A 42 -7.79 7.89 -10.87
C VAL A 42 -7.57 6.50 -11.44
N GLY A 43 -6.78 5.64 -10.78
CA GLY A 43 -6.58 4.24 -11.20
C GLY A 43 -6.03 4.10 -12.63
N ASP A 44 -6.55 3.14 -13.39
CA ASP A 44 -6.06 2.81 -14.75
C ASP A 44 -6.12 3.98 -15.74
N ALA A 45 -6.97 4.98 -15.49
CA ALA A 45 -7.02 6.21 -16.29
C ALA A 45 -5.82 7.14 -16.03
N ALA A 46 -5.21 7.04 -14.85
CA ALA A 46 -4.07 7.84 -14.43
C ALA A 46 -2.73 7.11 -14.59
N HIS A 47 -2.74 5.78 -14.52
CA HIS A 47 -1.53 4.95 -14.62
C HIS A 47 -1.85 3.51 -15.03
N ALA A 48 -0.92 2.83 -15.69
CA ALA A 48 -1.02 1.41 -16.02
C ALA A 48 0.32 0.74 -15.77
N PHE A 49 0.32 -0.45 -15.16
CA PHE A 49 1.53 -1.16 -14.76
C PHE A 49 1.60 -2.57 -15.34
N PRO A 50 2.80 -3.14 -15.52
CA PRO A 50 2.98 -4.58 -15.54
C PRO A 50 2.35 -5.23 -14.29
N PRO A 51 1.80 -6.46 -14.39
CA PRO A 51 1.13 -7.12 -13.26
C PRO A 51 2.12 -7.58 -12.17
N ALA A 52 3.43 -7.58 -12.47
CA ALA A 52 4.48 -8.07 -11.60
C ALA A 52 4.62 -7.21 -10.33
N GLY A 53 4.10 -7.73 -9.21
CA GLY A 53 4.07 -7.07 -7.90
C GLY A 53 2.69 -6.59 -7.47
N GLY A 54 1.64 -6.74 -8.28
CA GLY A 54 0.25 -6.55 -7.83
C GLY A 54 -0.13 -5.10 -7.48
N PHE A 55 0.59 -4.09 -7.99
CA PHE A 55 0.40 -2.70 -7.58
C PHE A 55 -0.81 -1.98 -8.19
N GLY A 56 -1.31 -2.40 -9.35
CA GLY A 56 -2.28 -1.63 -10.15
C GLY A 56 -3.58 -1.31 -9.38
N MET A 57 -4.32 -2.36 -9.02
CA MET A 57 -5.57 -2.23 -8.26
C MET A 57 -5.37 -1.48 -6.94
N ASN A 58 -4.31 -1.82 -6.19
CA ASN A 58 -4.02 -1.21 -4.89
C ASN A 58 -3.73 0.29 -5.02
N THR A 59 -2.94 0.69 -6.02
CA THR A 59 -2.63 2.10 -6.27
C THR A 59 -3.89 2.86 -6.67
N GLY A 60 -4.74 2.28 -7.53
CA GLY A 60 -6.02 2.89 -7.92
C GLY A 60 -7.00 3.06 -6.75
N LEU A 61 -7.11 2.07 -5.86
CA LEU A 61 -7.92 2.18 -4.64
C LEU A 61 -7.41 3.29 -3.72
N GLN A 62 -6.08 3.39 -3.55
CA GLN A 62 -5.47 4.45 -2.76
C GLN A 62 -5.66 5.84 -3.36
N ASP A 63 -5.65 5.96 -4.70
CA ASP A 63 -5.96 7.21 -5.38
C ASP A 63 -7.41 7.64 -5.07
N SER A 64 -8.37 6.74 -5.23
CA SER A 64 -9.78 7.01 -4.88
C SER A 64 -9.95 7.37 -3.41
N HIS A 65 -9.27 6.66 -2.51
CA HIS A 65 -9.34 6.93 -1.07
C HIS A 65 -8.78 8.32 -0.70
N ASN A 66 -7.66 8.73 -1.32
CA ASN A 66 -7.09 10.06 -1.10
C ASN A 66 -7.95 11.17 -1.73
N LEU A 67 -8.61 10.89 -2.86
CA LEU A 67 -9.46 11.86 -3.56
C LEU A 67 -10.83 12.04 -2.89
N ALA A 68 -11.43 10.97 -2.36
CA ALA A 68 -12.81 10.99 -1.87
C ALA A 68 -13.05 12.06 -0.79
N TRP A 69 -12.19 12.11 0.23
CA TRP A 69 -12.35 13.11 1.30
C TRP A 69 -12.13 14.54 0.80
N ARG A 70 -11.21 14.73 -0.15
CA ARG A 70 -10.95 16.03 -0.76
C ARG A 70 -12.16 16.55 -1.54
N LEU A 71 -12.80 15.68 -2.33
CA LEU A 71 -14.02 16.04 -3.04
C LEU A 71 -15.15 16.41 -2.07
N ALA A 72 -15.31 15.65 -0.98
CA ALA A 72 -16.28 15.97 0.06
C ALA A 72 -15.99 17.35 0.71
N LEU A 73 -14.73 17.73 0.92
CA LEU A 73 -14.37 19.08 1.36
C LEU A 73 -14.76 20.14 0.33
N LEU A 74 -14.47 19.91 -0.95
CA LEU A 74 -14.73 20.87 -2.02
C LEU A 74 -16.22 21.12 -2.23
N LEU A 75 -17.04 20.06 -2.13
CA LEU A 75 -18.50 20.18 -2.26
C LEU A 75 -19.14 20.98 -1.13
N ARG A 76 -18.51 21.00 0.05
CA ARG A 76 -19.01 21.69 1.25
C ARG A 76 -18.40 23.07 1.47
N SER A 77 -17.32 23.37 0.78
CA SER A 77 -16.61 24.63 0.93
C SER A 77 -17.33 25.75 0.19
N SER A 78 -17.53 26.87 0.87
CA SER A 78 -17.97 28.13 0.27
C SER A 78 -16.85 28.84 -0.49
N ASN A 79 -15.61 28.33 -0.44
CA ASN A 79 -14.45 28.92 -1.08
C ASN A 79 -14.07 28.17 -2.36
N HIS A 80 -14.55 28.68 -3.50
CA HIS A 80 -14.27 28.13 -4.83
C HIS A 80 -12.78 28.08 -5.19
N HIS A 81 -11.92 28.91 -4.56
CA HIS A 81 -10.48 28.89 -4.81
C HIS A 81 -9.77 27.70 -4.15
N MET A 82 -10.43 26.97 -3.23
CA MET A 82 -9.87 25.77 -2.61
C MET A 82 -9.72 24.60 -3.58
N ALA A 83 -10.51 24.55 -4.66
CA ALA A 83 -10.44 23.46 -5.64
C ALA A 83 -9.03 23.31 -6.22
N SER A 84 -8.41 24.43 -6.59
CA SER A 84 -7.06 24.44 -7.15
C SER A 84 -6.03 23.87 -6.17
N SER A 85 -6.02 24.34 -4.92
CA SER A 85 -5.02 23.88 -3.94
C SER A 85 -5.23 22.42 -3.52
N VAL A 86 -6.47 22.01 -3.32
CA VAL A 86 -6.81 20.65 -2.86
C VAL A 86 -6.54 19.60 -3.93
N LEU A 87 -6.91 19.87 -5.20
CA LEU A 87 -6.70 18.93 -6.30
C LEU A 87 -5.24 18.92 -6.77
N THR A 88 -4.56 20.08 -6.80
CA THR A 88 -3.10 20.11 -7.05
C THR A 88 -2.36 19.28 -6.00
N LYS A 89 -2.79 19.34 -4.73
CA LYS A 89 -2.20 18.53 -3.68
C LYS A 89 -2.49 17.03 -3.86
N TYR A 90 -3.66 16.64 -4.40
CA TYR A 90 -3.93 15.25 -4.77
C TYR A 90 -2.92 14.74 -5.82
N GLU A 91 -2.69 15.52 -6.89
CA GLU A 91 -1.67 15.15 -7.89
C GLU A 91 -0.28 15.04 -7.26
N SER A 92 0.11 16.01 -6.43
CA SER A 92 1.42 16.02 -5.76
C SER A 92 1.63 14.84 -4.82
N ASP A 93 0.54 14.33 -4.22
CA ASP A 93 0.58 13.20 -3.30
C ASP A 93 0.62 11.87 -4.07
N ARG A 94 -0.18 11.71 -5.13
CA ARG A 94 -0.42 10.40 -5.76
C ARG A 94 0.45 10.09 -6.97
N LYS A 95 0.73 11.07 -7.82
CA LYS A 95 1.50 10.84 -9.06
C LYS A 95 2.92 10.30 -8.80
N PRO A 96 3.67 10.77 -7.80
CA PRO A 96 4.99 10.21 -7.52
C PRO A 96 4.94 8.74 -7.09
N ILE A 97 3.91 8.34 -6.34
CA ILE A 97 3.70 6.95 -5.93
C ILE A 97 3.41 6.05 -7.14
N ALA A 98 2.54 6.49 -8.05
CA ALA A 98 2.27 5.76 -9.28
C ALA A 98 3.53 5.64 -10.17
N THR A 99 4.36 6.68 -10.22
CA THR A 99 5.62 6.67 -10.98
C THR A 99 6.60 5.65 -10.40
N GLN A 100 6.73 5.60 -9.07
CA GLN A 100 7.54 4.63 -8.35
C GLN A 100 7.03 3.19 -8.58
N ASN A 101 5.72 2.97 -8.45
CA ASN A 101 5.11 1.66 -8.66
C ASN A 101 5.24 1.19 -10.12
N ALA A 102 5.12 2.08 -11.10
CA ALA A 102 5.38 1.75 -12.51
C ALA A 102 6.82 1.28 -12.72
N ALA A 103 7.80 2.04 -12.22
CA ALA A 103 9.21 1.70 -12.33
C ALA A 103 9.52 0.36 -11.65
N LEU A 104 8.99 0.13 -10.45
CA LEU A 104 9.15 -1.12 -9.70
C LEU A 104 8.50 -2.30 -10.43
N SER A 105 7.30 -2.12 -10.99
CA SER A 105 6.60 -3.15 -11.76
C SER A 105 7.40 -3.60 -13.00
N VAL A 106 8.05 -2.67 -13.69
CA VAL A 106 8.96 -2.99 -14.80
C VAL A 106 10.19 -3.78 -14.31
N ARG A 107 10.80 -3.36 -13.20
CA ARG A 107 11.93 -4.11 -12.60
C ARG A 107 11.50 -5.52 -12.18
N ASN A 108 10.33 -5.67 -11.60
CA ASN A 108 9.74 -6.93 -11.16
C ASN A 108 9.41 -7.86 -12.34
N TYR A 109 8.89 -7.31 -13.43
CA TYR A 109 8.69 -8.07 -14.66
C TYR A 109 10.03 -8.63 -15.17
N ASN A 110 11.07 -7.80 -15.22
CA ASN A 110 12.40 -8.23 -15.60
C ASN A 110 12.98 -9.30 -14.64
N ARG A 111 12.74 -9.18 -13.32
CA ARG A 111 13.13 -10.22 -12.34
C ARG A 111 12.47 -11.57 -12.64
N THR A 112 11.19 -11.56 -13.03
CA THR A 112 10.45 -12.78 -13.39
C THR A 112 11.08 -13.50 -14.59
N LEU A 113 11.57 -12.74 -15.58
CA LEU A 113 12.24 -13.30 -16.76
C LEU A 113 13.63 -13.89 -16.46
N ARG A 114 14.28 -13.54 -15.35
CA ARG A 114 15.64 -14.03 -15.02
C ARG A 114 15.69 -15.54 -14.83
N ILE A 115 14.68 -16.12 -14.18
CA ILE A 115 14.62 -17.57 -13.96
C ILE A 115 14.44 -18.29 -15.29
N ALA A 116 13.50 -17.83 -16.13
CA ALA A 116 13.32 -18.36 -17.48
C ALA A 116 14.64 -18.29 -18.29
N LYS A 117 15.31 -17.14 -18.26
CA LYS A 117 16.61 -16.96 -18.93
C LYS A 117 17.71 -17.86 -18.39
N ALA A 118 17.79 -18.07 -17.08
CA ALA A 118 18.74 -19.01 -16.47
C ALA A 118 18.49 -20.47 -16.91
N CYS A 119 17.25 -20.77 -17.27
CA CYS A 119 16.81 -22.03 -17.85
C CYS A 119 16.91 -22.10 -19.39
N TYR A 120 17.60 -21.14 -20.04
CA TYR A 120 17.71 -21.00 -21.50
C TYR A 120 16.37 -20.73 -22.21
N LEU A 121 15.40 -20.17 -21.50
CA LEU A 121 14.12 -19.72 -22.03
C LEU A 121 14.11 -18.19 -22.08
N ASP A 122 14.83 -17.62 -23.05
CA ASP A 122 14.77 -16.19 -23.33
C ASP A 122 13.52 -15.83 -24.15
N ALA A 123 12.93 -14.67 -23.87
CA ALA A 123 11.76 -14.13 -24.56
C ALA A 123 12.03 -13.81 -26.04
N GLN A 124 13.31 -13.76 -26.46
CA GLN A 124 13.70 -13.60 -27.86
C GLN A 124 13.63 -14.90 -28.67
N HIS A 125 13.60 -16.07 -28.03
CA HIS A 125 13.56 -17.35 -28.76
C HIS A 125 12.30 -17.51 -29.63
N PRO A 126 11.08 -17.14 -29.18
CA PRO A 126 9.90 -17.13 -30.03
C PRO A 126 10.05 -16.23 -31.28
N GLU A 127 10.64 -15.05 -31.16
CA GLU A 127 10.85 -14.14 -32.30
C GLU A 127 11.80 -14.75 -33.33
N LEU A 128 12.92 -15.32 -32.88
CA LEU A 128 13.84 -16.06 -33.74
C LEU A 128 13.13 -17.24 -34.42
N LEU A 129 12.31 -17.97 -33.68
CA LEU A 129 11.56 -19.10 -34.20
C LEU A 129 10.56 -18.67 -35.28
N THR A 130 9.81 -17.58 -35.05
CA THR A 130 8.88 -17.03 -36.06
C THR A 130 9.61 -16.50 -37.28
N THR A 131 10.78 -15.91 -37.12
CA THR A 131 11.62 -15.43 -38.24
C THR A 131 12.12 -16.60 -39.09
N VAL A 132 12.63 -17.66 -38.46
CA VAL A 132 13.05 -18.89 -39.13
C VAL A 132 11.87 -19.59 -39.81
N LEU A 133 10.69 -19.63 -39.18
CA LEU A 133 9.51 -20.20 -39.82
C LEU A 133 8.96 -19.35 -40.97
N GLY A 134 9.07 -18.03 -40.88
CA GLY A 134 8.65 -17.09 -41.91
C GLY A 134 9.48 -17.22 -43.19
N SER A 135 10.80 -17.44 -43.04
CA SER A 135 11.70 -17.69 -44.19
C SER A 135 11.43 -19.05 -44.86
N LEU A 136 10.73 -19.96 -44.17
CA LEU A 136 10.36 -21.29 -44.64
C LEU A 136 8.92 -21.34 -45.18
N SER A 137 8.27 -20.18 -45.37
CA SER A 137 6.86 -20.05 -45.78
C SER A 137 6.48 -20.76 -47.09
N LEU A 138 7.46 -20.98 -47.98
CA LEU A 138 7.28 -21.71 -49.25
C LEU A 138 7.14 -23.23 -49.09
N LEU A 139 7.43 -23.77 -47.90
CA LEU A 139 7.34 -25.21 -47.65
C LEU A 139 5.90 -25.65 -47.28
N PRO A 140 5.52 -26.90 -47.62
CA PRO A 140 4.26 -27.50 -47.19
C PRO A 140 4.05 -27.38 -45.67
N LEU A 141 2.80 -27.21 -45.25
CA LEU A 141 2.43 -26.99 -43.84
C LEU A 141 2.94 -28.12 -42.92
N GLU A 142 2.84 -29.37 -43.37
CA GLU A 142 3.29 -30.55 -42.62
C GLU A 142 4.81 -30.52 -42.38
N THR A 143 5.59 -30.14 -43.38
CA THR A 143 7.05 -29.98 -43.27
C THR A 143 7.41 -28.86 -42.30
N ARG A 144 6.70 -27.72 -42.37
CA ARG A 144 6.89 -26.60 -41.42
C ARG A 144 6.57 -27.01 -39.99
N GLN A 145 5.47 -27.73 -39.76
CA GLN A 145 5.10 -28.26 -38.44
C GLN A 145 6.13 -29.27 -37.91
N GLY A 146 6.63 -30.16 -38.77
CA GLY A 146 7.68 -31.12 -38.42
C GLY A 146 8.98 -30.45 -37.99
N MET A 147 9.42 -29.43 -38.75
CA MET A 147 10.59 -28.63 -38.39
C MET A 147 10.37 -27.83 -37.12
N PHE A 148 9.21 -27.20 -36.93
CA PHE A 148 8.86 -26.50 -35.70
C PHE A 148 9.03 -27.41 -34.48
N ARG A 149 8.44 -28.62 -34.51
CA ARG A 149 8.57 -29.58 -33.40
C ARG A 149 10.03 -29.93 -33.12
N ARG A 150 10.86 -30.12 -34.15
CA ARG A 150 12.29 -30.41 -33.98
C ARG A 150 13.05 -29.23 -33.36
N LEU A 151 12.81 -28.01 -33.84
CA LEU A 151 13.45 -26.81 -33.32
C LEU A 151 13.08 -26.57 -31.85
N VAL A 152 11.80 -26.69 -31.51
CA VAL A 152 11.34 -26.59 -30.11
C VAL A 152 11.96 -27.70 -29.26
N HIS A 153 12.01 -28.94 -29.75
CA HIS A 153 12.62 -30.04 -29.01
C HIS A 153 14.11 -29.78 -28.71
N VAL A 154 14.89 -29.31 -29.69
CA VAL A 154 16.29 -28.94 -29.50
C VAL A 154 16.44 -27.79 -28.51
N ALA A 155 15.62 -26.74 -28.63
CA ALA A 155 15.62 -25.61 -27.70
C ALA A 155 15.31 -26.02 -26.25
N MET A 156 14.49 -27.06 -26.06
CA MET A 156 14.11 -27.58 -24.75
C MET A 156 15.10 -28.60 -24.17
N MET A 157 16.10 -29.06 -24.93
CA MET A 157 17.06 -30.08 -24.45
C MET A 157 17.79 -29.70 -23.15
N PRO A 158 18.29 -28.46 -22.95
CA PRO A 158 18.90 -28.07 -21.68
C PRO A 158 17.93 -28.25 -20.50
N LEU A 159 16.66 -27.91 -20.68
CA LEU A 159 15.63 -28.07 -19.65
C LEU A 159 15.27 -29.54 -19.40
N ALA A 160 15.14 -30.34 -20.48
CA ALA A 160 14.88 -31.77 -20.38
C ALA A 160 15.97 -32.51 -19.60
N SER A 161 17.21 -31.99 -19.64
CA SER A 161 18.33 -32.56 -18.89
C SER A 161 18.16 -32.50 -17.36
N LEU A 162 17.30 -31.62 -16.83
CA LEU A 162 16.96 -31.55 -15.41
C LEU A 162 16.14 -32.77 -14.92
N THR A 163 15.43 -33.44 -15.83
CA THR A 163 14.66 -34.65 -15.50
C THR A 163 15.48 -35.93 -15.53
N SER A 164 16.71 -35.87 -16.03
CA SER A 164 17.56 -37.05 -16.16
C SER A 164 18.21 -37.37 -14.80
N LEU A 165 18.18 -38.64 -14.40
CA LEU A 165 18.74 -39.13 -13.14
C LEU A 165 20.26 -38.93 -13.01
N ASN A 166 20.96 -38.65 -14.12
CA ASN A 166 22.40 -38.42 -14.14
C ASN A 166 22.71 -36.92 -14.24
N SER A 167 23.68 -36.43 -13.45
CA SER A 167 24.13 -35.04 -13.50
C SER A 167 24.66 -34.67 -14.89
N SER A 168 23.92 -33.86 -15.63
CA SER A 168 24.35 -33.33 -16.91
C SER A 168 25.02 -31.97 -16.73
N LEU A 169 25.96 -31.61 -17.62
CA LEU A 169 26.61 -30.28 -17.56
C LEU A 169 25.60 -29.12 -17.65
N HIS A 170 24.53 -29.30 -18.42
CA HIS A 170 23.47 -28.31 -18.57
C HIS A 170 22.61 -28.21 -17.31
N ALA A 171 22.18 -29.34 -16.73
CA ALA A 171 21.45 -29.38 -15.47
C ALA A 171 22.23 -28.68 -14.36
N ASN A 172 23.51 -29.04 -14.17
CA ASN A 172 24.38 -28.42 -13.17
C ASN A 172 24.60 -26.92 -13.43
N HIS A 173 24.54 -26.45 -14.68
CA HIS A 173 24.66 -25.02 -14.98
C HIS A 173 23.36 -24.26 -14.69
N ILE A 174 22.22 -24.80 -15.09
CA ILE A 174 20.89 -24.23 -14.81
C ILE A 174 20.69 -24.15 -13.29
N GLU A 175 20.94 -25.24 -12.56
CA GLU A 175 20.82 -25.29 -11.11
C GLU A 175 21.70 -24.24 -10.44
N ARG A 176 22.99 -24.13 -10.81
CA ARG A 176 23.89 -23.11 -10.25
C ARG A 176 23.41 -21.69 -10.52
N ASN A 177 22.94 -21.40 -11.73
CA ASN A 177 22.47 -20.05 -12.09
C ASN A 177 21.18 -19.70 -11.36
N VAL A 178 20.22 -20.63 -11.32
CA VAL A 178 18.96 -20.46 -10.59
C VAL A 178 19.24 -20.27 -9.10
N GLN A 179 20.08 -21.14 -8.52
CA GLN A 179 20.48 -21.04 -7.12
C GLN A 179 21.13 -19.69 -6.82
N SER A 180 22.06 -19.22 -7.67
CA SER A 180 22.68 -17.90 -7.51
C SER A 180 21.67 -16.75 -7.58
N ILE A 181 20.66 -16.83 -8.44
CA ILE A 181 19.57 -15.84 -8.51
C ILE A 181 18.73 -15.86 -7.23
N LEU A 182 18.39 -17.04 -6.71
CA LEU A 182 17.59 -17.18 -5.50
C LEU A 182 18.35 -16.69 -4.26
N GLU A 183 19.61 -17.10 -4.10
CA GLU A 183 20.47 -16.70 -2.97
C GLU A 183 20.76 -15.20 -2.94
N SER A 184 20.90 -14.57 -4.11
CA SER A 184 21.11 -13.12 -4.20
C SER A 184 19.83 -12.29 -4.06
N GLY A 185 18.65 -12.92 -3.90
CA GLY A 185 17.35 -12.22 -3.90
C GLY A 185 17.01 -11.60 -5.25
N GLY A 186 17.56 -12.15 -6.34
CA GLY A 186 17.38 -11.65 -7.70
C GLY A 186 16.04 -12.02 -8.35
N SER A 187 15.24 -12.89 -7.72
CA SER A 187 13.88 -13.27 -8.12
C SER A 187 12.84 -12.24 -7.67
N LEU A 188 11.57 -12.44 -8.02
CA LEU A 188 10.47 -11.56 -7.63
C LEU A 188 10.14 -11.77 -6.13
N PRO A 189 10.31 -10.78 -5.24
CA PRO A 189 10.17 -10.97 -3.79
C PRO A 189 8.70 -11.08 -3.30
N LEU A 190 7.70 -10.93 -4.17
CA LEU A 190 6.24 -11.02 -3.92
C LEU A 190 5.65 -10.12 -2.81
N VAL A 191 6.47 -9.47 -1.98
CA VAL A 191 6.07 -8.59 -0.89
C VAL A 191 6.90 -7.31 -0.94
N PHE A 192 6.26 -6.15 -0.79
CA PHE A 192 6.91 -4.85 -0.98
C PHE A 192 6.49 -3.84 0.09
N PRO A 193 6.73 -4.09 1.40
CA PRO A 193 6.08 -3.33 2.48
C PRO A 193 6.39 -1.83 2.43
N LYS A 194 7.62 -1.47 2.04
CA LYS A 194 8.02 -0.08 1.80
C LYS A 194 7.12 0.63 0.79
N TYR A 195 6.71 -0.03 -0.28
CA TYR A 195 5.91 0.56 -1.36
C TYR A 195 4.40 0.38 -1.14
N GLU A 196 4.00 -0.68 -0.44
CA GLU A 196 2.58 -1.00 -0.18
C GLU A 196 2.01 -0.15 0.95
N ILE A 197 2.77 0.02 2.05
CA ILE A 197 2.33 0.70 3.27
C ILE A 197 3.29 1.79 3.76
N GLY A 198 4.57 1.72 3.37
CA GLY A 198 5.62 2.63 3.84
C GLY A 198 5.86 3.87 2.97
N PHE A 199 5.04 4.10 1.94
CA PHE A 199 5.19 5.27 1.09
C PHE A 199 4.81 6.56 1.85
N SER A 200 5.34 7.69 1.38
CA SER A 200 5.10 9.01 1.97
C SER A 200 4.83 10.07 0.91
N TYR A 201 4.03 11.07 1.28
CA TYR A 201 3.74 12.26 0.47
C TYR A 201 4.75 13.41 0.65
N GLU A 202 5.77 13.22 1.49
CA GLU A 202 6.82 14.21 1.72
C GLU A 202 7.69 14.44 0.48
N HIS A 203 7.82 15.69 0.06
CA HIS A 203 8.62 16.08 -1.10
C HIS A 203 10.10 16.09 -0.72
N GLY A 204 10.86 15.09 -1.18
CA GLY A 204 12.30 14.96 -0.89
C GLY A 204 12.73 13.60 -0.36
N ALA A 205 11.79 12.82 0.21
CA ALA A 205 12.00 11.39 0.50
C ALA A 205 12.30 10.57 -0.76
N GLN A 206 12.03 11.14 -1.95
CA GLN A 206 12.10 10.51 -3.26
C GLN A 206 13.32 10.96 -4.11
N SER A 207 14.39 11.52 -3.51
CA SER A 207 15.49 12.18 -4.23
C SER A 207 16.82 11.39 -4.35
N LYS A 208 16.80 10.06 -4.42
CA LYS A 208 17.98 9.30 -4.87
C LYS A 208 17.53 8.23 -5.86
N LYS A 209 18.28 8.07 -6.96
CA LYS A 209 18.09 6.96 -7.92
C LYS A 209 17.72 5.71 -7.14
N GLU A 210 16.50 5.23 -7.32
CA GLU A 210 16.05 4.01 -6.65
C GLU A 210 16.95 2.88 -7.10
N ASP A 211 17.84 2.48 -6.21
CA ASP A 211 18.68 1.31 -6.42
C ASP A 211 17.82 0.05 -6.22
N ALA A 212 17.94 -0.90 -7.13
CA ALA A 212 17.24 -2.18 -7.07
C ALA A 212 17.55 -2.97 -5.79
N SER A 213 18.68 -2.66 -5.12
CA SER A 213 19.04 -3.18 -3.78
C SER A 213 18.05 -2.79 -2.68
N ASN A 214 17.23 -1.76 -2.90
CA ASN A 214 16.34 -1.15 -1.92
C ASN A 214 14.87 -1.58 -2.10
N ASP A 215 14.58 -2.45 -3.07
CA ASP A 215 13.20 -2.84 -3.42
C ASP A 215 12.56 -3.80 -2.41
N THR A 216 13.36 -4.57 -1.70
CA THR A 216 12.94 -5.57 -0.71
C THR A 216 12.92 -5.04 0.71
N LYS A 217 13.16 -3.74 0.91
CA LYS A 217 13.15 -3.18 2.26
C LYS A 217 11.77 -3.31 2.90
N GLY A 218 11.80 -3.62 4.20
CA GLY A 218 10.61 -3.65 5.03
C GLY A 218 9.99 -2.27 5.24
N TYR A 219 8.86 -2.28 5.92
CA TYR A 219 8.19 -1.10 6.42
C TYR A 219 8.81 -0.68 7.76
N TYR A 220 9.07 0.61 7.91
CA TYR A 220 9.51 1.20 9.17
C TYR A 220 8.50 2.27 9.54
N PRO A 221 7.78 2.14 10.67
CA PRO A 221 6.77 3.11 11.08
C PRO A 221 7.44 4.47 11.32
N ARG A 222 6.76 5.55 10.91
CA ARG A 222 7.24 6.91 11.09
C ARG A 222 6.16 7.86 11.58
N MET A 223 6.47 8.70 12.57
CA MET A 223 5.59 9.77 13.06
C MET A 223 5.93 11.12 12.40
N ARG A 224 5.91 11.16 11.07
CA ARG A 224 6.30 12.33 10.28
C ARG A 224 5.26 12.74 9.26
N VAL A 225 5.23 14.03 8.93
CA VAL A 225 4.37 14.58 7.90
C VAL A 225 4.53 13.80 6.58
N GLY A 226 3.41 13.46 5.96
CA GLY A 226 3.35 12.72 4.71
C GLY A 226 3.32 11.20 4.87
N TYR A 227 3.73 10.64 6.01
CA TYR A 227 3.66 9.21 6.27
C TYR A 227 2.26 8.79 6.75
N ARG A 228 1.92 7.51 6.52
CA ARG A 228 0.74 6.89 7.11
C ARG A 228 0.96 6.71 8.62
N LEU A 229 -0.07 7.03 9.40
CA LEU A 229 -0.05 6.86 10.85
C LEU A 229 0.18 5.37 11.19
N PRO A 230 1.19 5.04 12.02
CA PRO A 230 1.51 3.67 12.41
C PRO A 230 0.33 2.95 13.06
N HIS A 231 0.29 1.64 12.88
CA HIS A 231 -0.73 0.80 13.51
C HIS A 231 -0.36 0.55 14.97
N ILE A 232 -1.10 1.22 15.86
CA ILE A 232 -0.98 1.11 17.30
C ILE A 232 -2.40 0.98 17.83
N ILE A 233 -2.63 -0.02 18.66
CA ILE A 233 -3.89 -0.26 19.34
C ILE A 233 -3.82 0.46 20.68
N LEU A 234 -4.78 1.35 20.94
CA LEU A 234 -4.89 2.10 22.18
C LEU A 234 -6.21 1.76 22.87
N GLU A 235 -6.16 1.70 24.20
CA GLU A 235 -7.36 1.55 25.02
C GLU A 235 -8.09 2.88 25.12
N VAL A 236 -9.42 2.84 25.09
CA VAL A 236 -10.28 4.00 25.25
C VAL A 236 -10.69 4.08 26.72
N TRP A 237 -10.11 5.02 27.46
CA TRP A 237 -10.34 5.14 28.91
C TRP A 237 -11.76 5.54 29.25
N ASN A 238 -12.25 6.56 28.55
CA ASN A 238 -13.57 7.08 28.80
C ASN A 238 -14.09 7.62 27.48
N SER A 239 -15.21 7.06 27.02
CA SER A 239 -16.01 7.71 26.01
C SER A 239 -17.36 7.99 26.64
N SER A 240 -17.81 9.24 26.59
CA SER A 240 -19.23 9.59 26.69
C SER A 240 -20.08 8.93 25.57
N ILE A 241 -19.46 8.07 24.77
CA ILE A 241 -19.91 7.45 23.53
C ILE A 241 -20.08 5.93 23.73
N SER A 242 -20.21 5.48 24.98
CA SER A 242 -20.43 4.07 25.37
C SER A 242 -21.67 3.42 24.74
N HIS A 243 -22.60 4.23 24.21
CA HIS A 243 -23.79 3.77 23.49
C HIS A 243 -23.57 3.40 22.01
N ALA A 244 -22.44 3.78 21.38
CA ALA A 244 -22.18 3.53 19.96
C ALA A 244 -21.17 2.37 19.74
N ARG A 245 -21.49 1.19 20.29
CA ARG A 245 -20.62 -0.01 20.26
C ARG A 245 -20.26 -0.48 18.84
N ASP A 246 -21.13 -0.29 17.85
CA ASP A 246 -20.94 -0.78 16.47
C ASP A 246 -19.79 -0.09 15.70
N GLY A 247 -19.29 1.05 16.19
CA GLY A 247 -18.23 1.83 15.54
C GLY A 247 -16.81 1.57 16.05
N TRP A 248 -16.67 0.95 17.21
CA TRP A 248 -15.38 0.68 17.85
C TRP A 248 -14.77 -0.62 17.32
N SER A 249 -13.44 -0.68 17.25
CA SER A 249 -12.78 -1.97 17.05
C SER A 249 -12.85 -2.75 18.35
N VAL A 250 -13.87 -3.61 18.48
CA VAL A 250 -13.84 -4.69 19.46
C VAL A 250 -12.80 -5.69 18.97
N LEU A 251 -11.54 -5.46 19.32
CA LEU A 251 -10.55 -6.51 19.24
C LEU A 251 -10.84 -7.47 20.39
N GLU A 252 -11.50 -8.59 20.10
CA GLU A 252 -11.38 -9.82 20.90
C GLU A 252 -9.92 -10.31 20.79
N THR A 253 -8.98 -9.59 21.41
CA THR A 253 -7.62 -10.06 21.60
C THR A 253 -7.47 -10.55 23.02
N THR A 254 -8.15 -11.65 23.33
CA THR A 254 -7.59 -12.76 24.11
C THR A 254 -8.59 -13.91 24.09
N SER A 255 -8.32 -14.90 23.23
CA SER A 255 -8.68 -16.29 23.51
C SER A 255 -7.84 -16.76 24.71
N HIS A 256 -8.22 -16.33 25.91
CA HIS A 256 -7.90 -17.00 27.16
C HIS A 256 -9.03 -16.67 28.11
N GLU A 257 -9.61 -17.72 28.67
CA GLU A 257 -10.59 -17.74 29.75
C GLU A 257 -10.37 -16.58 30.75
N ALA A 258 -11.01 -15.44 30.51
CA ALA A 258 -11.15 -14.35 31.46
C ALA A 258 -12.61 -14.37 31.88
N GLU A 259 -12.85 -14.86 33.09
CA GLU A 259 -14.19 -15.00 33.70
C GLU A 259 -14.84 -13.66 34.09
N ASP A 260 -14.36 -12.51 33.58
CA ASP A 260 -14.90 -11.19 33.93
C ASP A 260 -14.95 -10.24 32.71
N PRO A 261 -16.14 -9.85 32.20
CA PRO A 261 -16.29 -8.99 31.04
C PRO A 261 -16.31 -7.51 31.48
N SER A 262 -15.16 -6.95 31.83
CA SER A 262 -14.98 -5.51 31.69
C SER A 262 -14.64 -5.22 30.22
N ASP A 263 -15.66 -4.91 29.41
CA ASP A 263 -15.56 -4.62 27.97
C ASP A 263 -14.66 -3.37 27.70
N SER A 264 -13.34 -3.50 27.80
CA SER A 264 -12.41 -2.43 27.39
C SER A 264 -12.56 -2.19 25.89
N LEU A 265 -12.78 -0.93 25.52
CA LEU A 265 -12.90 -0.50 24.13
C LEU A 265 -11.51 -0.14 23.58
N PHE A 266 -11.25 -0.49 22.32
CA PHE A 266 -9.98 -0.22 21.66
C PHE A 266 -10.18 0.60 20.39
N ILE A 267 -9.14 1.34 20.01
CA ILE A 267 -9.06 2.05 18.74
C ILE A 267 -7.68 1.85 18.11
N THR A 268 -7.67 1.68 16.79
CA THR A 268 -6.43 1.61 16.00
C THR A 268 -6.05 2.98 15.46
N LEU A 269 -4.81 3.41 15.71
CA LEU A 269 -4.34 4.72 15.26
C LEU A 269 -4.43 4.89 13.74
N THR A 270 -3.98 3.90 12.94
CA THR A 270 -3.90 3.99 11.47
C THR A 270 -5.17 4.48 10.76
N ASP A 271 -6.34 4.17 11.30
CA ASP A 271 -7.65 4.54 10.76
C ASP A 271 -8.52 5.26 11.80
N ILE A 272 -7.90 5.91 12.79
CA ILE A 272 -8.56 6.64 13.88
C ILE A 272 -9.63 7.60 13.34
N SER A 273 -9.31 8.41 12.34
CA SER A 273 -10.26 9.35 11.72
C SER A 273 -11.50 8.66 11.15
N SER A 274 -11.37 7.44 10.62
CA SER A 274 -12.49 6.66 10.08
C SER A 274 -13.33 6.02 11.19
N GLN A 275 -12.67 5.47 12.22
CA GLN A 275 -13.36 4.92 13.40
C GLN A 275 -14.13 6.02 14.13
N LEU A 276 -13.50 7.16 14.41
CA LEU A 276 -14.15 8.30 15.06
C LEU A 276 -15.33 8.85 14.24
N ARG A 277 -15.19 8.90 12.91
CA ARG A 277 -16.32 9.26 12.02
C ARG A 277 -17.52 8.34 12.24
N LYS A 278 -17.30 7.02 12.28
CA LYS A 278 -18.38 6.03 12.47
C LYS A 278 -18.99 6.12 13.87
N VAL A 279 -18.14 6.11 14.89
CA VAL A 279 -18.54 6.16 16.31
C VAL A 279 -19.37 7.40 16.61
N LEU A 280 -18.98 8.55 16.07
CA LEU A 280 -19.67 9.83 16.28
C LEU A 280 -20.72 10.14 15.19
N SER A 281 -21.03 9.16 14.33
CA SER A 281 -22.08 9.27 13.29
C SER A 281 -21.94 10.50 12.39
N TYR A 282 -20.72 10.87 12.04
CA TYR A 282 -20.48 11.96 11.09
C TYR A 282 -20.66 11.45 9.65
N ASP A 283 -21.54 12.09 8.89
CA ASP A 283 -21.74 11.81 7.45
C ASP A 283 -20.60 12.32 6.55
N THR A 284 -19.56 12.90 7.15
CA THR A 284 -18.53 13.66 6.44
C THR A 284 -17.13 13.26 6.89
N PRO A 285 -16.09 13.48 6.06
CA PRO A 285 -14.73 13.12 6.44
C PRO A 285 -14.31 13.87 7.70
N VAL A 286 -13.64 13.16 8.60
CA VAL A 286 -13.18 13.65 9.89
C VAL A 286 -11.66 13.79 9.84
N PHE A 287 -11.15 14.92 10.34
CA PHE A 287 -9.75 15.05 10.71
C PHE A 287 -9.59 14.78 12.19
N THR A 288 -8.45 14.21 12.58
CA THR A 288 -8.17 13.94 13.99
C THR A 288 -6.95 14.74 14.43
N LEU A 289 -7.07 15.48 15.52
CA LEU A 289 -5.96 16.09 16.25
C LEU A 289 -5.58 15.16 17.39
N LEU A 290 -4.44 14.49 17.28
CA LEU A 290 -3.85 13.76 18.39
C LEU A 290 -3.09 14.74 19.25
N VAL A 291 -3.34 14.73 20.55
CA VAL A 291 -2.57 15.49 21.52
C VAL A 291 -1.95 14.49 22.48
N LEU A 292 -0.62 14.45 22.49
CA LEU A 292 0.15 13.56 23.35
C LEU A 292 0.48 14.32 24.62
N GLY A 293 0.25 13.68 25.77
CA GLY A 293 0.62 14.21 27.08
C GLY A 293 -0.51 14.90 27.85
N ALA A 294 -0.20 15.28 29.09
CA ALA A 294 -1.18 15.84 30.01
C ALA A 294 -1.48 17.31 29.66
N LEU A 295 -2.77 17.65 29.63
CA LEU A 295 -3.23 19.01 29.34
C LEU A 295 -3.78 19.68 30.59
N THR A 296 -3.41 20.94 30.79
CA THR A 296 -4.07 21.79 31.78
C THR A 296 -5.46 22.20 31.28
N ALA A 297 -6.37 22.55 32.20
CA ALA A 297 -7.72 23.01 31.85
C ALA A 297 -7.70 24.25 30.93
N SER A 298 -6.72 25.15 31.10
CA SER A 298 -6.55 26.33 30.25
C SER A 298 -6.10 25.97 28.83
N SER A 299 -5.14 25.05 28.68
CA SER A 299 -4.69 24.55 27.38
C SER A 299 -5.82 23.83 26.65
N LEU A 300 -6.58 22.99 27.36
CA LEU A 300 -7.74 22.28 26.82
C LEU A 300 -8.80 23.25 26.26
N THR A 301 -9.11 24.31 27.00
CA THR A 301 -10.06 25.34 26.58
C THR A 301 -9.58 26.06 25.32
N SER A 302 -8.29 26.40 25.26
CA SER A 302 -7.68 27.09 24.12
C SER A 302 -7.67 26.22 22.86
N ILE A 303 -7.32 24.94 23.00
CA ILE A 303 -7.33 23.96 21.91
C ILE A 303 -8.75 23.77 21.38
N ARG A 304 -9.75 23.62 22.26
CA ARG A 304 -11.17 23.52 21.84
C ARG A 304 -11.61 24.72 21.03
N GLN A 305 -11.35 25.94 21.50
CA GLN A 305 -11.69 27.16 20.75
C GLN A 305 -11.01 27.20 19.37
N ALA A 306 -9.77 26.74 19.27
CA ALA A 306 -9.06 26.64 17.99
C ALA A 306 -9.68 25.59 17.07
N ILE A 307 -10.02 24.41 17.60
CA ILE A 307 -10.71 23.34 16.88
C ILE A 307 -12.04 23.82 16.34
N ASP A 308 -12.89 24.42 17.18
CA ASP A 308 -14.21 24.90 16.77
C ASP A 308 -14.09 25.97 15.68
N LYS A 309 -13.13 26.90 15.83
CA LYS A 309 -12.86 27.93 14.83
C LYS A 309 -12.43 27.33 13.49
N VAL A 310 -11.53 26.34 13.51
CA VAL A 310 -11.04 25.68 12.28
C VAL A 310 -12.14 24.82 11.66
N SER A 311 -12.85 24.03 12.45
CA SER A 311 -13.95 23.15 12.04
C SER A 311 -15.06 23.96 11.36
N ASN A 312 -15.47 25.07 11.98
CA ASN A 312 -16.47 25.99 11.42
C ASN A 312 -15.99 26.67 10.14
N LYS A 313 -14.73 27.14 10.11
CA LYS A 313 -14.14 27.78 8.91
C LYS A 313 -14.06 26.82 7.72
N MET A 314 -13.70 25.57 7.98
CA MET A 314 -13.53 24.54 6.94
C MET A 314 -14.81 23.79 6.63
N ASN A 315 -15.90 24.05 7.38
CA ASN A 315 -17.14 23.27 7.33
C ASN A 315 -16.85 21.76 7.40
N THR A 316 -15.94 21.35 8.28
CA THR A 316 -15.42 19.97 8.36
C THR A 316 -15.05 19.62 9.79
N PRO A 317 -15.52 18.48 10.34
CA PRO A 317 -15.20 18.08 11.70
C PRO A 317 -13.70 17.86 11.92
N LEU A 318 -13.18 18.44 13.00
CA LEU A 318 -11.86 18.17 13.56
C LEU A 318 -12.07 17.66 14.99
N ILE A 319 -11.66 16.43 15.26
CA ILE A 319 -11.90 15.75 16.54
C ILE A 319 -10.60 15.62 17.30
N MET A 320 -10.65 15.89 18.61
CA MET A 320 -9.50 15.76 19.48
C MET A 320 -9.43 14.38 20.12
N ALA A 321 -8.31 13.70 19.95
CA ALA A 321 -7.96 12.51 20.71
C ALA A 321 -6.77 12.83 21.62
N ASN A 322 -7.00 12.81 22.93
CA ASN A 322 -5.97 13.03 23.93
C ASN A 322 -5.34 11.68 24.31
N ILE A 323 -4.05 11.54 24.12
CA ILE A 323 -3.31 10.30 24.35
C ILE A 323 -2.47 10.47 25.61
N LEU A 324 -2.71 9.61 26.59
CA LEU A 324 -2.04 9.61 27.89
C LEU A 324 -1.28 8.29 28.10
N PRO A 325 -0.14 8.31 28.82
CA PRO A 325 0.58 7.08 29.13
C PRO A 325 -0.15 6.21 30.16
N GLU A 326 -0.95 6.83 31.03
CA GLU A 326 -1.65 6.19 32.14
C GLU A 326 -3.04 6.82 32.30
N ALA A 327 -3.97 6.05 32.83
CA ALA A 327 -5.33 6.50 33.09
C ALA A 327 -5.35 7.63 34.14
N PRO A 328 -6.09 8.72 33.90
CA PRO A 328 -6.22 9.80 34.88
C PRO A 328 -6.94 9.31 36.15
N SER A 329 -6.51 9.80 37.31
CA SER A 329 -7.03 9.40 38.65
C SER A 329 -8.40 10.01 38.98
N ASP A 330 -8.75 11.14 38.37
CA ASP A 330 -10.02 11.84 38.59
C ASP A 330 -10.93 11.70 37.36
N GLU A 331 -12.20 11.33 37.57
CA GLU A 331 -13.24 11.29 36.52
C GLU A 331 -13.67 12.70 36.05
N ASP A 332 -13.08 13.76 36.61
CA ASP A 332 -13.57 15.13 36.45
C ASP A 332 -13.17 15.76 35.10
N ASN A 333 -14.21 16.17 34.37
CA ASN A 333 -14.22 16.90 33.09
C ASN A 333 -14.08 16.09 31.80
N VAL A 334 -14.95 15.11 31.65
CA VAL A 334 -15.32 14.53 30.36
C VAL A 334 -16.17 15.54 29.57
N SER A 335 -15.73 15.93 28.38
CA SER A 335 -16.54 16.73 27.44
C SER A 335 -16.91 15.91 26.20
N GLU A 336 -18.08 16.15 25.64
CA GLU A 336 -18.68 15.39 24.53
C GLU A 336 -17.82 15.26 23.24
N ASN A 337 -16.76 16.06 23.06
CA ASN A 337 -15.91 16.08 21.85
C ASN A 337 -14.44 15.68 22.06
N ILE A 338 -14.09 15.11 23.21
CA ILE A 338 -12.72 14.65 23.50
C ILE A 338 -12.74 13.17 23.82
N ILE A 339 -11.87 12.43 23.16
CA ILE A 339 -11.67 11.02 23.43
C ILE A 339 -10.31 10.86 24.10
N THR A 340 -10.30 10.23 25.26
CA THR A 340 -9.07 9.92 25.99
C THR A 340 -8.64 8.50 25.66
N LEU A 341 -7.41 8.37 25.15
CA LEU A 341 -6.78 7.13 24.74
C LEU A 341 -5.56 6.85 25.64
N ILE A 342 -5.36 5.58 25.99
CA ILE A 342 -4.28 5.15 26.87
C ILE A 342 -3.26 4.36 26.05
N ASP A 343 -2.03 4.85 26.04
CA ASP A 343 -0.84 4.17 25.51
C ASP A 343 -0.02 3.62 26.70
N SER A 344 -0.55 2.59 27.35
CA SER A 344 0.04 1.98 28.55
C SER A 344 1.46 1.45 28.30
N GLN A 345 1.76 1.03 27.07
CA GLN A 345 3.08 0.53 26.66
C GLN A 345 4.05 1.64 26.20
N ARG A 346 3.57 2.90 26.14
CA ARG A 346 4.31 4.09 25.68
C ARG A 346 4.94 3.89 24.31
N VAL A 347 4.25 3.18 23.41
CA VAL A 347 4.75 2.84 22.06
C VAL A 347 4.96 4.12 21.24
N ILE A 348 4.05 5.09 21.36
CA ILE A 348 4.11 6.33 20.58
C ILE A 348 5.30 7.19 21.05
N TRP A 349 5.50 7.30 22.36
CA TRP A 349 6.64 8.03 22.92
C TRP A 349 7.98 7.41 22.51
N LYS A 350 8.09 6.08 22.53
CA LYS A 350 9.28 5.37 22.05
C LYS A 350 9.54 5.71 20.58
N LEU A 351 8.52 5.59 19.73
CA LEU A 351 8.65 5.87 18.30
C LEU A 351 9.07 7.31 18.01
N MET A 352 8.49 8.30 18.70
CA MET A 352 8.88 9.69 18.54
C MET A 352 10.31 9.95 19.04
N SER A 353 10.71 9.34 20.16
CA SER A 353 12.05 9.52 20.73
C SER A 353 13.17 8.95 19.85
N GLU A 354 12.90 7.86 19.12
CA GLU A 354 13.85 7.28 18.16
C GLU A 354 14.04 8.18 16.91
N GLU A 355 13.09 9.07 16.65
CA GLU A 355 13.12 9.96 15.48
C GLU A 355 13.70 11.34 15.75
N SER A 356 13.67 11.81 17.01
CA SER A 356 14.30 13.05 17.45
C SER A 356 15.80 12.85 17.62
N SER A 357 16.57 13.07 16.55
CA SER A 357 18.04 13.01 16.59
C SER A 357 18.71 14.26 17.21
N ASP A 358 17.92 15.26 17.63
CA ASP A 358 18.40 16.48 18.28
C ASP A 358 18.03 16.50 19.76
N THR A 359 19.06 16.65 20.60
CA THR A 359 19.01 16.81 22.04
C THR A 359 18.39 18.17 22.43
N ALA A 360 17.28 18.19 23.19
CA ALA A 360 17.01 19.12 24.31
C ALA A 360 15.54 19.11 24.78
N ASP A 361 14.58 18.76 23.92
CA ASP A 361 13.17 18.83 24.27
C ASP A 361 12.65 17.47 24.74
N ASN A 362 12.14 17.46 25.97
CA ASN A 362 11.41 16.35 26.52
C ASN A 362 10.24 16.06 25.56
N PRO A 363 10.06 14.83 25.02
CA PRO A 363 8.94 14.48 24.12
C PRO A 363 7.59 14.42 24.87
N CYS A 364 7.44 15.22 25.93
CA CYS A 364 6.35 15.15 26.87
C CYS A 364 5.03 15.50 26.21
N ASN A 365 5.03 16.43 25.24
CA ASN A 365 3.84 16.80 24.50
C ASN A 365 4.14 16.88 23.01
N ALA A 366 3.16 16.50 22.19
CA ALA A 366 3.19 16.74 20.75
C ALA A 366 1.75 16.81 20.23
N MET A 367 1.54 17.54 19.14
CA MET A 367 0.26 17.65 18.45
C MET A 367 0.40 17.13 17.02
N VAL A 368 -0.43 16.16 16.64
CA VAL A 368 -0.38 15.50 15.33
C VAL A 368 -1.73 15.64 14.64
N ILE A 369 -1.75 16.21 13.43
CA ILE A 369 -2.97 16.28 12.62
C ILE A 369 -3.00 15.10 11.65
N VAL A 370 -4.04 14.28 11.75
CA VAL A 370 -4.28 13.09 10.92
C VAL A 370 -5.43 13.36 9.95
N ARG A 371 -5.16 13.10 8.68
CA ARG A 371 -6.15 13.25 7.60
C ARG A 371 -7.17 12.10 7.60
N PRO A 372 -8.31 12.24 6.90
CA PRO A 372 -9.28 11.16 6.75
C PRO A 372 -8.71 9.88 6.12
N ASP A 373 -7.64 10.00 5.32
CA ASP A 373 -6.96 8.88 4.67
C ASP A 373 -5.83 8.24 5.52
N GLY A 374 -5.75 8.59 6.81
CA GLY A 374 -4.82 8.02 7.77
C GLY A 374 -3.37 8.53 7.66
N HIS A 375 -3.11 9.56 6.84
CA HIS A 375 -1.78 10.14 6.72
C HIS A 375 -1.62 11.39 7.59
N ILE A 376 -0.39 11.62 8.04
CA ILE A 376 -0.03 12.74 8.91
C ILE A 376 0.11 14.00 8.07
N SER A 377 -0.60 15.07 8.43
CA SER A 377 -0.54 16.36 7.76
C SER A 377 0.37 17.38 8.44
N SER A 378 0.57 17.25 9.75
CA SER A 378 1.38 18.17 10.58
C SER A 378 1.76 17.47 11.88
N VAL A 379 2.93 17.79 12.41
CA VAL A 379 3.46 17.37 13.72
C VAL A 379 4.11 18.60 14.33
N GLU A 380 3.73 18.95 15.55
CA GLU A 380 4.30 20.05 16.35
C GLU A 380 4.69 19.49 17.73
N PHE A 381 5.84 19.88 18.27
CA PHE A 381 6.35 19.44 19.57
C PHE A 381 6.16 20.54 20.63
#